data_AF-A0AA43CQP0-F1
#
_entry.id   AF-A0AA43CQP0-F1
#
_cell.length_a   1.000
_cell.length_b   1.000
_cell.length_c   1.000
_cell.angle_alpha   90.00
_cell.angle_beta   90.00
_cell.angle_gamma   90.00
#
_symmetry.space_group_name_H-M   'P 1'
#
loop_
_entity.id
_entity.type
_entity.pdbx_description
1 polymer ?
#
loop_
_entity_poly.entity_id
_entity_poly.type
_entity_poly.pdbx_seq_one_letter_code
_entity_poly.pdbx_strand_id
1 'polypeptide(L)'
;MSKRFLAIWRVAGTLVLLLACAGPASAQAIDFGEYHALLIANEKYRHWKPLKTPHEDVADLEKILRERYGFKTKVIKDATRNDIVDELEALKRRLTERDNLLIYYAGHGKIRQDGGYWIGVDASKESRSRWLHYVTISDLLDVEAGMKARHVLVIADSCYSGAALRDEGVSSQMRANEARVDWLRRTIQTRARTILTAGGTEPVLDRVGTGRNSIFARELLARLRNNVDVMEGQALHGSIKEDVHSRARRILGSDAQVPEYGRIPGTGHDGGDFLFRPGNIRITAVSPDTTRGQEFGIRGSEREEEVVVVTPPRPAAPRLLRPLVGTYPEAYETGQTFKDCPVCPEMVVIPSGSFMMGSPKNEPDKDERLDTNEEPRHRVTMGYKFALSRYEVSFEQWDTCVKEGACPSIADEGWGRGKRPVMNVSWWEVQKYVAWLSQKTGKIYRLPSEAEWEYAARAGTQTSRFWGDDSIRACKYANVNDLSSAYRYVPSDPHQCRDGYPYTAPVGSFVPNKFGLYDMLGNVSEWVEDTYHSSYIGAPNDGVAWEGSFGAVWRGGAWNSVPSVARSASRGRDDAIGKSFKYNSIGFRVARTLP
;
A
#
# COMPACT_ATOMS: atom_id res chain seq x y z
N MET A 1 -1.15 74.75 56.27
CA MET A 1 -1.91 73.52 55.98
C MET A 1 -1.04 72.60 55.12
N SER A 2 -0.74 71.37 55.60
CA SER A 2 -0.47 70.11 54.84
C SER A 2 0.28 70.22 53.49
N LYS A 3 1.42 69.56 53.20
CA LYS A 3 1.93 68.23 53.58
C LYS A 3 3.38 68.06 53.08
N ARG A 4 4.05 67.10 53.73
CA ARG A 4 5.41 66.54 53.63
C ARG A 4 5.90 66.16 52.22
N PHE A 5 7.20 66.35 51.97
CA PHE A 5 8.05 65.48 51.13
C PHE A 5 9.36 65.21 51.87
N LEU A 6 9.66 63.93 52.13
CA LEU A 6 10.92 63.48 52.73
C LEU A 6 11.58 62.54 51.72
N ALA A 7 12.79 62.91 51.29
CA ALA A 7 13.71 62.09 50.51
C ALA A 7 14.30 60.97 51.37
N ILE A 8 14.64 59.80 50.81
CA ILE A 8 15.70 58.90 51.30
C ILE A 8 16.08 57.85 50.21
N TRP A 9 17.37 57.88 49.87
CA TRP A 9 18.36 56.83 49.56
C TRP A 9 18.21 55.80 48.42
N ARG A 10 19.28 55.79 47.61
CA ARG A 10 19.73 54.74 46.68
C ARG A 10 20.19 53.49 47.44
N VAL A 11 19.77 52.31 47.00
CA VAL A 11 20.51 51.05 47.17
C VAL A 11 20.54 50.33 45.83
N ALA A 12 21.76 50.03 45.36
CA ALA A 12 22.02 49.22 44.18
C ALA A 12 21.91 47.74 44.55
N GLY A 13 21.10 46.99 43.79
CA GLY A 13 21.03 45.53 43.84
C GLY A 13 21.31 44.96 42.45
N THR A 14 22.45 44.28 42.32
CA THR A 14 22.91 43.60 41.11
C THR A 14 22.04 42.38 40.83
N LEU A 15 21.25 42.41 39.77
CA LEU A 15 20.48 41.26 39.28
C LEU A 15 21.40 40.40 38.40
N VAL A 16 21.83 39.25 38.91
CA VAL A 16 22.50 38.22 38.11
C VAL A 16 21.44 37.54 37.23
N LEU A 17 21.43 37.87 35.94
CA LEU A 17 20.70 37.10 34.93
C LEU A 17 21.42 35.76 34.72
N LEU A 18 20.87 34.68 35.27
CA LEU A 18 21.17 33.33 34.83
C LEU A 18 20.58 33.15 33.43
N LEU A 19 21.41 33.37 32.40
CA LEU A 19 21.16 32.87 31.05
C LEU A 19 21.19 31.34 31.10
N ALA A 20 20.03 30.73 31.25
CA ALA A 20 19.85 29.32 30.97
C ALA A 20 20.10 29.10 29.47
N CYS A 21 21.21 28.45 29.15
CA CYS A 21 21.48 27.97 27.80
C CYS A 21 20.37 26.97 27.43
N ALA A 22 19.56 27.31 26.44
CA ALA A 22 18.64 26.36 25.83
C ALA A 22 19.48 25.26 25.16
N GLY A 23 19.42 24.05 25.70
CA GLY A 23 19.99 22.86 25.06
C GLY A 23 19.32 22.57 23.70
N PRO A 24 19.91 21.71 22.87
CA PRO A 24 19.34 21.35 21.57
C PRO A 24 17.90 20.84 21.75
N ALA A 25 16.98 21.36 20.94
CA ALA A 25 15.57 21.01 21.00
C ALA A 25 15.39 19.50 20.88
N SER A 26 14.91 18.87 21.96
CA SER A 26 14.64 17.44 21.99
C SER A 26 13.63 17.06 20.91
N ALA A 27 13.92 16.05 20.09
CA ALA A 27 12.98 15.47 19.14
C ALA A 27 11.69 15.07 19.87
N GLN A 28 10.61 15.83 19.65
CA GLN A 28 9.33 15.60 20.34
C GLN A 28 8.60 14.44 19.65
N ALA A 29 8.30 13.39 20.42
CA ALA A 29 7.49 12.27 19.94
C ALA A 29 6.06 12.76 19.63
N ILE A 30 5.47 12.26 18.54
CA ILE A 30 4.09 12.59 18.17
C ILE A 30 3.12 11.92 19.17
N ASP A 31 2.28 12.69 19.84
CA ASP A 31 1.23 12.21 20.74
C ASP A 31 -0.04 11.87 19.93
N PHE A 32 -0.34 10.58 19.81
CA PHE A 32 -1.54 10.08 19.12
C PHE A 32 -2.77 9.99 20.03
N GLY A 33 -2.62 10.30 21.32
CA GLY A 33 -3.68 10.12 22.29
C GLY A 33 -3.95 8.66 22.65
N GLU A 34 -5.05 8.46 23.38
CA GLU A 34 -5.44 7.16 23.92
C GLU A 34 -6.51 6.50 23.03
N TYR A 35 -6.40 5.19 22.80
CA TYR A 35 -7.34 4.48 21.93
C TYR A 35 -8.29 3.63 22.77
N HIS A 36 -9.59 3.77 22.55
CA HIS A 36 -10.65 2.99 23.18
C HIS A 36 -11.44 2.25 22.10
N ALA A 37 -11.92 1.05 22.40
CA ALA A 37 -12.87 0.37 21.54
C ALA A 37 -14.09 -0.15 22.29
N LEU A 38 -15.27 0.09 21.73
CA LEU A 38 -16.51 -0.58 22.10
C LEU A 38 -16.79 -1.66 21.04
N LEU A 39 -16.76 -2.92 21.45
CA LEU A 39 -16.94 -4.07 20.57
C LEU A 39 -18.24 -4.79 20.93
N ILE A 40 -19.23 -4.75 20.03
CA ILE A 40 -20.57 -5.29 20.24
C ILE A 40 -20.73 -6.53 19.36
N ALA A 41 -21.01 -7.66 20.01
CA ALA A 41 -21.11 -8.98 19.38
C ALA A 41 -22.51 -9.57 19.61
N ASN A 42 -23.44 -9.36 18.69
CA ASN A 42 -24.81 -9.85 18.82
C ASN A 42 -25.00 -11.13 18.01
N GLU A 43 -25.14 -12.26 18.69
CA GLU A 43 -25.25 -13.58 18.06
C GLU A 43 -26.56 -14.28 18.43
N LYS A 44 -26.95 -14.21 19.71
CA LYS A 44 -28.07 -14.97 20.30
C LYS A 44 -29.34 -14.13 20.37
N TYR A 45 -30.03 -14.02 19.25
CA TYR A 45 -31.28 -13.27 19.13
C TYR A 45 -32.51 -14.04 19.65
N ARG A 46 -33.43 -13.34 20.33
CA ARG A 46 -34.71 -13.91 20.82
C ARG A 46 -35.76 -14.07 19.72
N HIS A 47 -35.86 -13.07 18.83
CA HIS A 47 -36.90 -13.00 17.80
C HIS A 47 -36.36 -12.93 16.37
N TRP A 48 -35.03 -12.90 16.22
CA TRP A 48 -34.33 -12.95 14.94
C TRP A 48 -33.57 -14.27 14.82
N LYS A 49 -33.20 -14.64 13.59
CA LYS A 49 -32.38 -15.83 13.37
C LYS A 49 -31.02 -15.60 14.06
N PRO A 50 -30.54 -16.51 14.92
CA PRO A 50 -29.21 -16.41 15.48
C PRO A 50 -28.12 -16.36 14.39
N LEU A 51 -27.06 -15.61 14.65
CA LEU A 51 -25.85 -15.57 13.83
C LEU A 51 -24.83 -16.58 14.36
N LYS A 52 -23.68 -16.72 13.71
CA LYS A 52 -22.68 -17.76 14.03
C LYS A 52 -21.28 -17.22 14.30
N THR A 53 -20.93 -16.05 13.79
CA THR A 53 -19.57 -15.50 13.91
C THR A 53 -19.41 -14.26 14.78
N PRO A 54 -20.43 -13.45 15.14
CA PRO A 54 -20.21 -12.19 15.86
C PRO A 54 -19.36 -12.32 17.14
N HIS A 55 -19.53 -13.38 17.93
CA HIS A 55 -18.72 -13.57 19.15
C HIS A 55 -17.26 -13.86 18.83
N GLU A 56 -16.97 -14.62 17.76
CA GLU A 56 -15.61 -14.95 17.31
C GLU A 56 -14.93 -13.77 16.61
N ASP A 57 -15.67 -13.04 15.77
CA ASP A 57 -15.20 -11.85 15.07
C ASP A 57 -14.71 -10.79 16.06
N VAL A 58 -15.51 -10.53 17.10
CA VAL A 58 -15.15 -9.60 18.17
C VAL A 58 -14.01 -10.12 19.03
N ALA A 59 -13.97 -11.42 19.35
CA ALA A 59 -12.87 -11.98 20.14
C ALA A 59 -11.51 -11.83 19.42
N ASP A 60 -11.45 -12.15 18.13
CA ASP A 60 -10.24 -12.03 17.32
C ASP A 60 -9.83 -10.56 17.11
N LEU A 61 -10.81 -9.66 16.93
CA LEU A 61 -10.57 -8.24 16.77
C LEU A 61 -10.07 -7.62 18.07
N GLU A 62 -10.72 -7.92 19.20
CA GLU A 62 -10.31 -7.45 20.53
C GLU A 62 -8.85 -7.80 20.78
N LYS A 63 -8.46 -9.05 20.51
CA LYS A 63 -7.10 -9.52 20.69
C LYS A 63 -6.09 -8.65 19.92
N ILE A 64 -6.33 -8.43 18.64
CA ILE A 64 -5.42 -7.61 17.81
C ILE A 64 -5.38 -6.17 18.31
N LEU A 65 -6.53 -5.56 18.60
CA LEU A 65 -6.60 -4.18 19.05
C LEU A 65 -5.86 -3.96 20.37
N ARG A 66 -5.98 -4.88 21.33
CA ARG A 66 -5.25 -4.81 22.61
C ARG A 66 -3.76 -5.07 22.42
N GLU A 67 -3.40 -6.20 21.82
CA GLU A 67 -2.01 -6.68 21.78
C GLU A 67 -1.14 -5.84 20.84
N ARG A 68 -1.69 -5.39 19.71
CA ARG A 68 -0.91 -4.75 18.64
C ARG A 68 -1.09 -3.25 18.58
N TYR A 69 -2.26 -2.74 18.95
CA TYR A 69 -2.59 -1.31 18.84
C TYR A 69 -2.78 -0.62 20.19
N GLY A 70 -2.74 -1.35 21.31
CA GLY A 70 -2.83 -0.77 22.65
C GLY A 70 -4.20 -0.21 23.02
N PHE A 71 -5.27 -0.66 22.38
CA PHE A 71 -6.63 -0.18 22.67
C PHE A 71 -7.11 -0.64 24.06
N LYS A 72 -7.82 0.26 24.74
CA LYS A 72 -8.68 -0.04 25.89
C LYS A 72 -10.03 -0.54 25.39
N THR A 73 -10.25 -1.85 25.45
CA THR A 73 -11.44 -2.49 24.88
C THR A 73 -12.53 -2.74 25.92
N LYS A 74 -13.79 -2.55 25.52
CA LYS A 74 -15.00 -2.99 26.22
C LYS A 74 -15.81 -3.86 25.26
N VAL A 75 -16.02 -5.12 25.63
CA VAL A 75 -16.84 -6.06 24.86
C VAL A 75 -18.23 -6.17 25.49
N ILE A 76 -19.27 -6.08 24.66
CA ILE A 76 -20.65 -6.42 25.03
C ILE A 76 -21.13 -7.54 24.12
N LYS A 77 -21.47 -8.68 24.70
CA LYS A 77 -22.03 -9.82 23.97
C LYS A 77 -23.55 -9.81 24.11
N ASP A 78 -24.23 -10.08 23.00
CA ASP A 78 -25.69 -10.19 22.93
C ASP A 78 -26.39 -8.99 23.56
N ALA A 79 -26.02 -7.79 23.09
CA ALA A 79 -26.47 -6.51 23.60
C ALA A 79 -27.91 -6.19 23.18
N THR A 80 -28.69 -5.64 24.11
CA THR A 80 -29.96 -4.97 23.83
C THR A 80 -29.73 -3.56 23.32
N ARG A 81 -30.79 -2.89 22.85
CA ARG A 81 -30.72 -1.45 22.49
C ARG A 81 -30.21 -0.61 23.66
N ASN A 82 -30.68 -0.89 24.87
CA ASN A 82 -30.34 -0.07 26.04
C ASN A 82 -28.88 -0.28 26.45
N ASP A 83 -28.38 -1.51 26.42
CA ASP A 83 -26.96 -1.79 26.72
C ASP A 83 -26.01 -1.00 25.80
N ILE A 84 -26.35 -0.90 24.51
CA ILE A 84 -25.55 -0.15 23.53
C ILE A 84 -25.63 1.36 23.82
N VAL A 85 -26.83 1.90 24.04
CA VAL A 85 -27.03 3.33 24.32
C VAL A 85 -26.35 3.73 25.62
N ASP A 86 -26.54 2.97 26.70
CA ASP A 86 -26.00 3.26 28.01
C ASP A 86 -24.45 3.28 27.99
N GLU A 87 -23.81 2.36 27.26
CA GLU A 87 -22.36 2.34 27.12
C GLU A 87 -21.86 3.50 26.23
N LEU A 88 -22.55 3.85 25.14
CA LEU A 88 -22.21 5.02 24.34
C LEU A 88 -22.32 6.32 25.15
N GLU A 89 -23.34 6.46 25.98
CA GLU A 89 -23.45 7.58 26.92
C GLU A 89 -22.35 7.58 27.98
N ALA A 90 -21.96 6.40 28.48
CA ALA A 90 -20.85 6.27 29.43
C ALA A 90 -19.53 6.70 28.79
N LEU A 91 -19.26 6.30 27.55
CA LEU A 91 -18.11 6.76 26.76
C LEU A 91 -18.15 8.26 26.54
N LYS A 92 -19.29 8.81 26.14
CA LYS A 92 -19.50 10.25 25.97
C LYS A 92 -19.15 11.06 27.22
N ARG A 93 -19.49 10.56 28.42
CA ARG A 93 -19.13 11.20 29.70
C ARG A 93 -17.64 11.06 30.06
N ARG A 94 -16.99 9.98 29.61
CA ARG A 94 -15.63 9.61 30.02
C ARG A 94 -14.53 10.09 29.09
N LEU A 95 -14.78 10.09 27.78
CA LEU A 95 -13.77 10.38 26.76
C LEU A 95 -13.54 11.89 26.62
N THR A 96 -12.34 12.23 26.20
CA THR A 96 -11.82 13.58 26.07
C THR A 96 -11.30 13.81 24.64
N GLU A 97 -10.92 15.06 24.35
CA GLU A 97 -10.33 15.49 23.07
C GLU A 97 -8.95 14.87 22.77
N ARG A 98 -8.40 14.07 23.70
CA ARG A 98 -7.20 13.24 23.51
C ARG A 98 -7.51 11.79 23.21
N ASP A 99 -8.76 11.36 23.29
CA ASP A 99 -9.14 9.97 23.10
C ASP A 99 -9.60 9.73 21.65
N ASN A 100 -9.34 8.52 21.16
CA ASN A 100 -9.82 8.00 19.89
C ASN A 100 -10.74 6.81 20.17
N LEU A 101 -11.89 6.73 19.52
CA LEU A 101 -12.90 5.71 19.77
C LEU A 101 -13.18 4.88 18.50
N LEU A 102 -13.00 3.57 18.60
CA LEU A 102 -13.48 2.61 17.61
C LEU A 102 -14.74 1.92 18.13
N ILE A 103 -15.82 1.94 17.35
CA ILE A 103 -17.03 1.17 17.66
C ILE A 103 -17.15 0.09 16.62
N TYR A 104 -17.06 -1.18 17.01
CA TYR A 104 -17.29 -2.31 16.13
C TYR A 104 -18.61 -2.98 16.48
N TYR A 105 -19.54 -3.05 15.52
CA TYR A 105 -20.82 -3.73 15.69
C TYR A 105 -20.90 -4.92 14.73
N ALA A 106 -21.01 -6.13 15.27
CA ALA A 106 -21.33 -7.33 14.52
C ALA A 106 -22.72 -7.86 14.94
N GLY A 107 -23.64 -7.96 13.98
CA GLY A 107 -25.02 -8.32 14.27
C GLY A 107 -25.96 -8.15 13.08
N HIS A 108 -27.26 -8.32 13.32
CA HIS A 108 -28.30 -7.99 12.34
C HIS A 108 -28.40 -6.48 12.12
N GLY A 109 -28.42 -6.10 10.85
CA GLY A 109 -28.77 -4.75 10.40
C GLY A 109 -30.08 -4.79 9.60
N LYS A 110 -30.86 -3.71 9.64
CA LYS A 110 -32.03 -3.56 8.77
C LYS A 110 -32.05 -2.18 8.13
N ILE A 111 -32.24 -2.12 6.82
CA ILE A 111 -32.39 -0.87 6.07
C ILE A 111 -33.88 -0.63 5.79
N ARG A 112 -34.31 0.61 5.93
CA ARG A 112 -35.63 1.12 5.55
C ARG A 112 -35.48 2.49 4.88
N GLN A 113 -36.60 3.04 4.41
CA GLN A 113 -36.64 4.38 3.78
C GLN A 113 -36.12 5.49 4.70
N ASP A 114 -36.28 5.34 6.02
CA ASP A 114 -35.86 6.33 7.03
C ASP A 114 -34.41 6.15 7.52
N GLY A 115 -33.72 5.10 7.07
CA GLY A 115 -32.32 4.85 7.39
C GLY A 115 -32.05 3.40 7.78
N GLY A 116 -30.81 3.16 8.24
CA GLY A 116 -30.40 1.86 8.73
C GLY A 116 -30.50 1.73 10.25
N TYR A 117 -30.66 0.49 10.71
CA TYR A 117 -30.89 0.15 12.10
C TYR A 117 -29.95 -0.98 12.54
N TRP A 118 -29.39 -0.85 13.74
CA TRP A 118 -28.80 -1.97 14.47
C TRP A 118 -29.87 -2.68 15.29
N ILE A 119 -29.84 -4.01 15.27
CA ILE A 119 -30.85 -4.84 15.92
C ILE A 119 -30.27 -5.40 17.23
N GLY A 120 -30.86 -5.01 18.35
CA GLY A 120 -30.58 -5.59 19.67
C GLY A 120 -31.11 -7.02 19.77
N VAL A 121 -30.52 -7.85 20.62
CA VAL A 121 -30.89 -9.28 20.70
C VAL A 121 -32.33 -9.55 21.17
N ASP A 122 -32.94 -8.58 21.84
CA ASP A 122 -34.30 -8.61 22.37
C ASP A 122 -35.33 -7.88 21.47
N ALA A 123 -34.89 -7.38 20.31
CA ALA A 123 -35.75 -6.71 19.35
C ALA A 123 -36.65 -7.72 18.62
N SER A 124 -37.94 -7.38 18.48
CA SER A 124 -38.90 -8.15 17.68
C SER A 124 -38.89 -7.66 16.22
N LYS A 125 -39.37 -8.48 15.26
CA LYS A 125 -39.52 -8.05 13.86
C LYS A 125 -40.74 -7.16 13.65
N GLU A 126 -41.72 -7.32 14.54
CA GLU A 126 -43.05 -6.70 14.51
C GLU A 126 -43.06 -5.32 15.19
N SER A 127 -42.13 -5.06 16.12
CA SER A 127 -42.04 -3.79 16.85
C SER A 127 -40.63 -3.18 16.79
N ARG A 128 -40.58 -1.91 16.38
CA ARG A 128 -39.34 -1.13 16.19
C ARG A 128 -38.83 -0.44 17.45
N SER A 129 -39.56 -0.47 18.57
CA SER A 129 -39.19 0.29 19.77
C SER A 129 -37.81 -0.08 20.35
N ARG A 130 -37.32 -1.28 20.01
CA ARG A 130 -36.01 -1.81 20.42
C ARG A 130 -34.99 -1.87 19.30
N TRP A 131 -35.27 -1.26 18.15
CA TRP A 131 -34.30 -1.13 17.07
C TRP A 131 -33.52 0.16 17.31
N LEU A 132 -32.20 0.13 17.09
CA LEU A 132 -31.36 1.31 17.28
C LEU A 132 -31.17 1.99 15.93
N HIS A 133 -31.82 3.15 15.77
CA HIS A 133 -31.74 3.95 14.55
C HIS A 133 -30.37 4.60 14.41
N TYR A 134 -29.84 4.71 13.18
CA TYR A 134 -28.57 5.38 12.89
C TYR A 134 -28.52 6.81 13.45
N VAL A 135 -29.57 7.62 13.27
CA VAL A 135 -29.65 8.99 13.82
C VAL A 135 -29.37 9.02 15.32
N THR A 136 -29.92 8.07 16.11
CA THR A 136 -29.62 7.99 17.54
C THR A 136 -28.13 7.73 17.81
N ILE A 137 -27.48 6.90 16.99
CA ILE A 137 -26.03 6.67 17.08
C ILE A 137 -25.29 7.96 16.73
N SER A 138 -25.69 8.62 15.63
CA SER A 138 -25.14 9.90 15.18
C SER A 138 -25.18 10.95 16.29
N ASP A 139 -26.34 11.15 16.92
CA ASP A 139 -26.56 12.11 18.01
C ASP A 139 -25.70 11.77 19.24
N LEU A 140 -25.42 10.49 19.51
CA LEU A 140 -24.54 10.08 20.60
C LEU A 140 -23.05 10.31 20.29
N LEU A 141 -22.69 10.36 19.00
CA LEU A 141 -21.31 10.59 18.53
C LEU A 141 -21.02 12.04 18.15
N ASP A 142 -22.07 12.87 18.13
CA ASP A 142 -21.98 14.28 17.81
C ASP A 142 -21.20 15.07 18.88
N VAL A 143 -20.35 15.96 18.40
CA VAL A 143 -19.53 16.87 19.20
C VAL A 143 -20.40 17.85 19.96
N GLU A 144 -21.42 18.44 19.31
CA GLU A 144 -22.31 19.40 19.97
C GLU A 144 -23.17 18.71 21.03
N ALA A 145 -23.59 17.48 20.76
CA ALA A 145 -24.25 16.64 21.74
C ALA A 145 -23.33 16.24 22.91
N GLY A 146 -22.01 16.23 22.75
CA GLY A 146 -21.03 16.10 23.84
C GLY A 146 -19.99 14.98 23.71
N MET A 147 -19.90 14.29 22.57
CA MET A 147 -18.84 13.30 22.33
C MET A 147 -17.52 13.99 21.98
N LYS A 148 -16.59 14.01 22.94
CA LYS A 148 -15.32 14.76 22.85
C LYS A 148 -14.16 14.03 22.18
N ALA A 149 -14.27 12.72 21.92
CA ALA A 149 -13.17 11.96 21.30
C ALA A 149 -12.70 12.62 19.99
N ARG A 150 -11.39 12.73 19.76
CA ARG A 150 -10.82 13.40 18.58
C ARG A 150 -11.18 12.66 17.30
N HIS A 151 -10.92 11.35 17.27
CA HIS A 151 -11.31 10.48 16.17
C HIS A 151 -12.34 9.46 16.64
N VAL A 152 -13.44 9.32 15.90
CA VAL A 152 -14.39 8.22 16.07
C VAL A 152 -14.54 7.50 14.74
N LEU A 153 -14.33 6.18 14.76
CA LEU A 153 -14.61 5.29 13.65
C LEU A 153 -15.67 4.28 14.07
N VAL A 154 -16.75 4.19 13.30
CA VAL A 154 -17.76 3.13 13.43
C VAL A 154 -17.50 2.08 12.36
N ILE A 155 -17.32 0.82 12.74
CA ILE A 155 -17.26 -0.32 11.82
C ILE A 155 -18.51 -1.17 12.02
N ALA A 156 -19.36 -1.25 11.00
CA ALA A 156 -20.61 -2.00 11.03
C ALA A 156 -20.50 -3.29 10.20
N ASP A 157 -20.24 -4.41 10.85
CA ASP A 157 -20.31 -5.77 10.28
C ASP A 157 -21.74 -6.32 10.34
N SER A 158 -22.62 -5.67 9.60
CA SER A 158 -24.05 -6.00 9.51
C SER A 158 -24.60 -5.57 8.15
N CYS A 159 -25.82 -5.98 7.81
CA CYS A 159 -26.54 -5.63 6.56
C CYS A 159 -26.93 -4.12 6.46
N TYR A 160 -26.09 -3.25 6.99
CA TYR A 160 -26.26 -1.81 6.99
C TYR A 160 -25.57 -1.22 5.75
N SER A 161 -26.37 -0.81 4.76
CA SER A 161 -25.90 -0.01 3.64
C SER A 161 -25.65 1.41 4.09
N GLY A 162 -24.48 1.95 3.79
CA GLY A 162 -24.22 3.38 3.85
C GLY A 162 -25.01 4.20 2.82
N ALA A 163 -26.14 3.69 2.27
CA ALA A 163 -26.92 4.37 1.24
C ALA A 163 -27.44 5.77 1.65
N ALA A 164 -27.49 6.07 2.95
CA ALA A 164 -27.82 7.40 3.49
C ALA A 164 -26.59 8.31 3.75
N LEU A 165 -25.36 7.84 3.45
CA LEU A 165 -24.09 8.53 3.71
C LEU A 165 -23.51 9.22 2.47
N ARG A 166 -24.32 9.38 1.41
CA ARG A 166 -23.91 10.10 0.19
C ARG A 166 -23.83 11.59 0.47
N ASP A 167 -22.64 12.03 0.83
CA ASP A 167 -22.17 13.35 0.48
C ASP A 167 -20.65 13.31 0.23
N GLU A 168 -20.22 14.18 -0.66
CA GLU A 168 -19.02 14.08 -1.49
C GLU A 168 -17.71 13.77 -0.76
N GLY A 169 -16.83 13.07 -1.49
CA GLY A 169 -15.58 12.53 -1.01
C GLY A 169 -14.74 13.53 -0.22
N VAL A 170 -14.14 13.03 0.85
CA VAL A 170 -13.05 13.73 1.53
C VAL A 170 -11.93 13.91 0.50
N SER A 171 -11.80 15.15 0.04
CA SER A 171 -10.80 15.59 -0.92
C SER A 171 -9.40 15.21 -0.43
N SER A 172 -8.77 14.27 -1.12
CA SER A 172 -7.34 13.96 -0.99
C SER A 172 -6.45 14.95 -1.76
N GLN A 173 -7.02 16.03 -2.32
CA GLN A 173 -6.30 16.98 -3.20
C GLN A 173 -5.27 17.88 -2.48
N MET A 174 -5.15 17.85 -1.15
CA MET A 174 -4.18 18.67 -0.40
C MET A 174 -2.88 17.93 -0.01
N ARG A 175 -2.46 16.88 -0.72
CA ARG A 175 -1.43 15.95 -0.21
C ARG A 175 -0.10 15.91 -1.00
N ALA A 176 0.25 16.98 -1.73
CA ALA A 176 1.42 16.94 -2.62
C ALA A 176 2.76 17.41 -2.01
N ASN A 177 2.78 18.15 -0.89
CA ASN A 177 3.99 18.90 -0.47
C ASN A 177 4.34 18.84 1.03
N GLU A 178 3.70 17.98 1.85
CA GLU A 178 3.93 18.01 3.30
C GLU A 178 4.85 16.92 3.80
N ALA A 179 5.82 17.28 4.65
CA ALA A 179 6.59 16.30 5.40
C ALA A 179 5.62 15.40 6.19
N ARG A 180 5.77 14.08 6.06
CA ARG A 180 4.90 13.05 6.67
C ARG A 180 4.54 13.31 8.15
N VAL A 181 5.50 13.85 8.92
CA VAL A 181 5.34 14.22 10.32
C VAL A 181 4.36 15.38 10.52
N ASP A 182 4.39 16.40 9.67
CA ASP A 182 3.50 17.55 9.73
C ASP A 182 2.09 17.18 9.29
N TRP A 183 1.97 16.32 8.28
CA TRP A 183 0.69 15.71 7.92
C TRP A 183 0.11 14.91 9.09
N LEU A 184 0.89 14.03 9.73
CA LEU A 184 0.44 13.27 10.89
C LEU A 184 -0.02 14.18 12.03
N ARG A 185 0.75 15.24 12.34
CA ARG A 185 0.38 16.23 13.37
C ARG A 185 -0.96 16.89 13.07
N ARG A 186 -1.19 17.30 11.82
CA ARG A 186 -2.47 17.89 11.42
C ARG A 186 -3.60 16.89 11.48
N THR A 187 -3.42 15.68 10.95
CA THR A 187 -4.46 14.65 10.97
C THR A 187 -4.86 14.31 12.41
N ILE A 188 -3.90 14.16 13.32
CA ILE A 188 -4.15 13.97 14.77
C ILE A 188 -4.93 15.12 15.40
N GLN A 189 -4.75 16.35 14.91
CA GLN A 189 -5.46 17.52 15.40
C GLN A 189 -6.84 17.73 14.73
N THR A 190 -7.10 17.07 13.60
CA THR A 190 -8.32 17.26 12.81
C THR A 190 -9.38 16.24 13.22
N ARG A 191 -10.57 16.68 13.62
CA ARG A 191 -11.61 15.75 14.08
C ARG A 191 -12.06 14.82 12.97
N ALA A 192 -12.24 13.55 13.33
CA ALA A 192 -12.73 12.51 12.45
C ALA A 192 -14.00 11.87 13.04
N ARG A 193 -15.02 11.69 12.19
CA ARG A 193 -16.26 10.98 12.48
C ARG A 193 -16.61 10.18 11.24
N THR A 194 -16.05 8.98 11.17
CA THR A 194 -16.09 8.14 9.97
C THR A 194 -16.77 6.81 10.26
N ILE A 195 -17.26 6.18 9.19
CA ILE A 195 -17.93 4.90 9.26
C ILE A 195 -17.46 4.01 8.11
N LEU A 196 -17.24 2.74 8.42
CA LEU A 196 -16.92 1.65 7.52
C LEU A 196 -18.01 0.58 7.63
N THR A 197 -18.70 0.27 6.53
CA THR A 197 -19.75 -0.76 6.53
C THR A 197 -19.26 -2.01 5.82
N ALA A 198 -19.72 -3.19 6.26
CA ALA A 198 -19.39 -4.46 5.63
C ALA A 198 -20.08 -4.67 4.27
N GLY A 199 -21.14 -3.92 3.97
CA GLY A 199 -21.88 -3.97 2.71
C GLY A 199 -22.62 -2.66 2.39
N GLY A 200 -23.06 -2.55 1.13
CA GLY A 200 -24.09 -1.61 0.67
C GLY A 200 -25.48 -2.15 1.00
N THR A 201 -26.44 -2.09 0.07
CA THR A 201 -27.87 -2.48 0.28
C THR A 201 -28.15 -3.96 0.45
N GLU A 202 -27.11 -4.79 0.38
CA GLU A 202 -27.21 -6.24 0.25
C GLU A 202 -26.86 -6.96 1.56
N PRO A 203 -27.37 -8.19 1.78
CA PRO A 203 -27.11 -8.95 3.00
C PRO A 203 -25.64 -9.33 3.18
N VAL A 204 -25.10 -9.12 4.39
CA VAL A 204 -23.74 -9.52 4.75
C VAL A 204 -23.69 -11.00 5.15
N LEU A 205 -22.64 -11.70 4.69
CA LEU A 205 -22.44 -13.11 5.00
C LEU A 205 -21.81 -13.35 6.37
N ASP A 206 -22.59 -13.98 7.24
CA ASP A 206 -22.20 -14.45 8.58
C ASP A 206 -21.11 -15.54 8.51
N ARG A 207 -21.29 -16.62 7.73
CA ARG A 207 -20.26 -17.68 7.60
C ARG A 207 -20.30 -18.39 6.26
N VAL A 208 -19.12 -18.74 5.72
CA VAL A 208 -18.99 -19.58 4.52
C VAL A 208 -18.14 -20.81 4.81
N GLY A 209 -18.69 -22.00 4.55
CA GLY A 209 -18.01 -23.28 4.76
C GLY A 209 -17.62 -23.53 6.22
N THR A 210 -16.33 -23.87 6.44
CA THR A 210 -15.70 -24.10 7.74
C THR A 210 -15.05 -22.84 8.34
N GLY A 211 -15.25 -21.67 7.72
CA GLY A 211 -14.63 -20.42 8.17
C GLY A 211 -15.02 -20.03 9.60
N ARG A 212 -14.07 -19.52 10.37
CA ARG A 212 -14.25 -19.09 11.78
C ARG A 212 -14.88 -17.71 11.92
N ASN A 213 -14.64 -16.82 10.97
CA ASN A 213 -15.06 -15.41 10.99
C ASN A 213 -16.00 -15.08 9.81
N SER A 214 -16.72 -13.95 9.91
CA SER A 214 -17.44 -13.37 8.77
C SER A 214 -16.46 -13.02 7.63
N ILE A 215 -16.95 -12.88 6.39
CA ILE A 215 -16.07 -12.53 5.26
C ILE A 215 -15.41 -11.17 5.53
N PHE A 216 -16.20 -10.20 5.97
CA PHE A 216 -15.72 -8.86 6.26
C PHE A 216 -14.73 -8.86 7.43
N ALA A 217 -15.10 -9.47 8.56
CA ALA A 217 -14.22 -9.59 9.71
C ALA A 217 -12.91 -10.27 9.35
N ARG A 218 -12.92 -11.35 8.54
CA ARG A 218 -11.69 -12.01 8.12
C ARG A 218 -10.73 -11.07 7.40
N GLU A 219 -11.21 -10.32 6.41
CA GLU A 219 -10.35 -9.41 5.65
C GLU A 219 -9.88 -8.23 6.52
N LEU A 220 -10.76 -7.68 7.37
CA LEU A 220 -10.40 -6.66 8.35
C LEU A 220 -9.30 -7.13 9.30
N LEU A 221 -9.47 -8.30 9.91
CA LEU A 221 -8.50 -8.93 10.82
C LEU A 221 -7.16 -9.17 10.10
N ALA A 222 -7.20 -9.61 8.84
CA ALA A 222 -5.99 -9.84 8.04
C ALA A 222 -5.20 -8.54 7.81
N ARG A 223 -5.87 -7.44 7.46
CA ARG A 223 -5.22 -6.13 7.29
C ARG A 223 -4.66 -5.60 8.61
N LEU A 224 -5.42 -5.67 9.68
CA LEU A 224 -4.98 -5.20 11.00
C LEU A 224 -3.82 -6.04 11.58
N ARG A 225 -3.74 -7.34 11.30
CA ARG A 225 -2.60 -8.20 11.72
C ARG A 225 -1.30 -7.84 11.01
N ASN A 226 -1.38 -7.45 9.74
CA ASN A 226 -0.21 -7.23 8.88
C ASN A 226 0.24 -5.77 8.76
N ASN A 227 -0.51 -4.81 9.30
CA ASN A 227 -0.20 -3.39 9.18
C ASN A 227 1.07 -2.99 9.95
N VAL A 228 2.18 -2.67 9.29
CA VAL A 228 3.44 -2.30 9.96
C VAL A 228 3.62 -0.80 10.15
N ASP A 229 2.63 0.01 9.76
CA ASP A 229 2.72 1.48 9.74
C ASP A 229 1.47 2.16 10.33
N VAL A 230 1.47 3.49 10.46
CA VAL A 230 0.26 4.27 10.75
C VAL A 230 -0.64 4.24 9.51
N MET A 231 -1.85 3.69 9.66
CA MET A 231 -2.80 3.49 8.57
C MET A 231 -4.08 4.31 8.78
N GLU A 232 -4.47 5.07 7.76
CA GLU A 232 -5.75 5.80 7.70
C GLU A 232 -6.94 4.83 7.55
N GLY A 233 -8.10 5.19 8.11
CA GLY A 233 -9.34 4.45 7.95
C GLY A 233 -9.77 4.33 6.49
N GLN A 234 -9.58 5.39 5.68
CA GLN A 234 -9.80 5.37 4.23
C GLN A 234 -8.85 4.39 3.53
N ALA A 235 -7.59 4.31 3.96
CA ALA A 235 -6.62 3.37 3.40
C ALA A 235 -6.96 1.92 3.78
N LEU A 236 -7.41 1.69 5.03
CA LEU A 236 -7.92 0.40 5.48
C LEU A 236 -9.12 -0.03 4.61
N HIS A 237 -10.11 0.85 4.40
CA HIS A 237 -11.24 0.60 3.51
C HIS A 237 -10.81 0.22 2.10
N GLY A 238 -9.96 1.04 1.47
CA GLY A 238 -9.45 0.79 0.13
C GLY A 238 -8.76 -0.57 0.00
N SER A 239 -8.08 -1.02 1.07
CA SER A 239 -7.39 -2.30 1.10
C SER A 239 -8.29 -3.53 1.29
N ILE A 240 -9.49 -3.40 1.88
CA ILE A 240 -10.41 -4.54 2.11
C ILE A 240 -11.57 -4.58 1.12
N LYS A 241 -11.92 -3.46 0.48
CA LYS A 241 -13.11 -3.35 -0.37
C LYS A 241 -13.15 -4.41 -1.46
N GLU A 242 -12.07 -4.52 -2.23
CA GLU A 242 -11.97 -5.46 -3.36
C GLU A 242 -11.86 -6.92 -2.91
N ASP A 243 -11.21 -7.19 -1.77
CA ASP A 243 -11.07 -8.54 -1.20
C ASP A 243 -12.41 -9.09 -0.70
N VAL A 244 -13.18 -8.26 0.00
CA VAL A 244 -14.53 -8.62 0.46
C VAL A 244 -15.44 -8.82 -0.75
N HIS A 245 -15.42 -7.90 -1.71
CA HIS A 245 -16.24 -7.98 -2.91
C HIS A 245 -15.94 -9.22 -3.77
N SER A 246 -14.66 -9.47 -4.06
CA SER A 246 -14.24 -10.61 -4.88
C SER A 246 -14.58 -11.96 -4.23
N ARG A 247 -14.41 -12.08 -2.90
CA ARG A 247 -14.77 -13.30 -2.17
C ARG A 247 -16.27 -13.50 -2.08
N ALA A 248 -17.04 -12.45 -1.80
CA ALA A 248 -18.49 -12.53 -1.80
C ALA A 248 -19.02 -12.97 -3.17
N ARG A 249 -18.50 -12.39 -4.27
CA ARG A 249 -18.85 -12.78 -5.64
C ARG A 249 -18.53 -14.25 -5.93
N ARG A 250 -17.34 -14.74 -5.57
CA ARG A 250 -16.95 -16.15 -5.78
C ARG A 250 -17.87 -17.14 -5.05
N ILE A 251 -18.43 -16.74 -3.92
CA ILE A 251 -19.23 -17.61 -3.06
C ILE A 251 -20.71 -17.56 -3.44
N LEU A 252 -21.22 -16.39 -3.83
CA LEU A 252 -22.66 -16.16 -4.07
C LEU A 252 -23.04 -16.02 -5.54
N GLY A 253 -22.07 -15.83 -6.45
CA GLY A 253 -22.34 -15.56 -7.85
C GLY A 253 -22.99 -14.19 -8.12
N SER A 254 -23.00 -13.28 -7.15
CA SER A 254 -23.61 -11.95 -7.23
C SER A 254 -22.71 -10.87 -6.63
N ASP A 255 -22.93 -9.60 -7.00
CA ASP A 255 -22.18 -8.43 -6.50
C ASP A 255 -22.55 -8.05 -5.03
N ALA A 256 -22.97 -9.02 -4.22
CA ALA A 256 -23.79 -8.83 -3.02
C ALA A 256 -23.10 -8.29 -1.76
N GLN A 257 -21.80 -7.97 -1.78
CA GLN A 257 -21.16 -7.35 -0.63
C GLN A 257 -20.01 -6.45 -1.05
N VAL A 258 -20.18 -5.13 -0.92
CA VAL A 258 -19.15 -4.13 -1.18
C VAL A 258 -19.03 -3.23 0.04
N PRO A 259 -17.88 -3.22 0.74
CA PRO A 259 -17.67 -2.29 1.84
C PRO A 259 -17.71 -0.83 1.41
N GLU A 260 -18.32 0.02 2.23
CA GLU A 260 -18.39 1.47 2.02
C GLU A 260 -17.69 2.22 3.16
N TYR A 261 -17.09 3.36 2.84
CA TYR A 261 -16.45 4.25 3.82
C TYR A 261 -16.89 5.68 3.59
N GLY A 262 -17.13 6.41 4.67
CA GLY A 262 -17.54 7.81 4.57
C GLY A 262 -17.61 8.50 5.92
N ARG A 263 -18.07 9.74 5.89
CA ARG A 263 -18.34 10.55 7.10
C ARG A 263 -19.69 10.20 7.71
N ILE A 264 -19.83 10.45 9.02
CA ILE A 264 -21.11 10.36 9.72
C ILE A 264 -21.77 11.76 9.70
N PRO A 265 -22.89 11.99 8.99
CA PRO A 265 -23.50 13.32 8.86
C PRO A 265 -23.93 13.90 10.21
N GLY A 266 -23.75 15.22 10.39
CA GLY A 266 -24.25 15.93 11.58
C GLY A 266 -23.53 15.59 12.89
N THR A 267 -22.27 15.14 12.85
CA THR A 267 -21.51 14.74 14.05
C THR A 267 -20.27 15.58 14.34
N GLY A 268 -20.05 16.69 13.61
CA GLY A 268 -18.87 17.55 13.77
C GLY A 268 -17.59 16.97 13.16
N HIS A 269 -17.67 16.40 11.96
CA HIS A 269 -16.51 15.95 11.18
C HIS A 269 -15.76 17.14 10.56
N ASP A 270 -14.44 17.26 10.82
CA ASP A 270 -13.61 18.38 10.35
C ASP A 270 -12.68 17.98 9.18
N GLY A 271 -12.90 16.83 8.53
CA GLY A 271 -12.09 16.35 7.41
C GLY A 271 -10.86 15.51 7.79
N GLY A 272 -10.72 15.15 9.08
CA GLY A 272 -9.68 14.24 9.55
C GLY A 272 -9.97 12.78 9.20
N ASP A 273 -9.10 11.84 9.61
CA ASP A 273 -9.37 10.42 9.45
C ASP A 273 -8.94 9.63 10.70
N PHE A 274 -9.52 8.45 10.91
CA PHE A 274 -9.11 7.57 11.99
C PHE A 274 -7.75 6.93 11.66
N LEU A 275 -6.86 6.85 12.65
CA LEU A 275 -5.51 6.34 12.47
C LEU A 275 -5.31 5.04 13.26
N PHE A 276 -4.92 3.97 12.58
CA PHE A 276 -4.48 2.72 13.20
C PHE A 276 -2.96 2.74 13.36
N ARG A 277 -2.48 2.86 14.60
CA ARG A 277 -1.05 2.91 14.93
C ARG A 277 -0.61 1.69 15.74
N PRO A 278 0.18 0.77 15.16
CA PRO A 278 0.81 -0.32 15.91
C PRO A 278 1.70 0.22 17.05
N GLY A 279 1.61 -0.40 18.23
CA GLY A 279 2.27 0.08 19.47
C GLY A 279 3.80 0.06 19.42
N ASN A 280 4.39 -0.69 18.49
CA ASN A 280 5.84 -0.77 18.28
C ASN A 280 6.44 0.38 17.45
N ILE A 281 5.63 1.30 16.94
CA ILE A 281 6.10 2.42 16.10
C ILE A 281 6.37 3.66 16.97
N ARG A 282 7.62 4.16 16.98
CA ARG A 282 7.97 5.49 17.51
C ARG A 282 8.24 6.45 16.35
N ILE A 283 7.52 7.57 16.30
CA ILE A 283 7.72 8.62 15.29
C ILE A 283 8.30 9.84 15.99
N THR A 284 9.56 10.17 15.69
CA THR A 284 10.27 11.34 16.20
C THR A 284 10.40 12.39 15.11
N ALA A 285 10.02 13.63 15.41
CA ALA A 285 10.21 14.74 14.50
C ALA A 285 11.66 15.24 14.54
N VAL A 286 12.28 15.40 13.37
CA VAL A 286 13.52 16.18 13.23
C VAL A 286 13.10 17.58 12.78
N SER A 287 13.40 18.61 13.57
CA SER A 287 13.15 20.00 13.16
C SER A 287 14.09 20.38 12.01
N PRO A 288 13.61 21.11 10.98
CA PRO A 288 14.51 21.78 10.05
C PRO A 288 15.15 22.96 10.78
N ASP A 289 16.47 22.89 11.01
CA ASP A 289 17.21 24.03 11.54
C ASP A 289 17.28 25.13 10.48
N THR A 290 16.73 26.29 10.81
CA THR A 290 16.92 27.53 10.07
C THR A 290 18.23 28.17 10.50
N THR A 291 19.26 28.17 9.67
CA THR A 291 20.31 29.20 9.80
C THR A 291 20.98 29.60 8.49
N ARG A 292 20.89 30.92 8.25
CA ARG A 292 21.74 31.78 7.42
C ARG A 292 23.24 31.45 7.56
N GLY A 293 23.97 31.66 6.47
CA GLY A 293 25.41 31.49 6.42
C GLY A 293 26.21 32.49 7.26
N GLN A 294 27.39 32.06 7.69
CA GLN A 294 28.63 32.83 7.67
C GLN A 294 29.82 31.92 8.02
N GLU A 295 30.99 32.43 7.66
CA GLU A 295 32.28 31.80 7.42
C GLU A 295 33.17 31.64 8.68
N PHE A 296 34.16 30.73 8.60
CA PHE A 296 35.42 30.60 9.38
C PHE A 296 35.44 30.19 10.87
N GLY A 297 36.32 29.20 11.18
CA GLY A 297 37.04 29.12 12.47
C GLY A 297 37.37 27.71 12.99
N ILE A 298 38.65 27.33 12.97
CA ILE A 298 39.22 26.01 13.34
C ILE A 298 39.41 25.84 14.86
N ARG A 299 39.06 24.66 15.42
CA ARG A 299 39.85 23.76 16.32
C ARG A 299 39.01 23.04 17.39
N GLY A 300 39.22 21.72 17.54
CA GLY A 300 39.20 21.06 18.86
C GLY A 300 38.33 19.81 19.03
N SER A 301 38.94 18.64 18.78
CA SER A 301 38.82 17.35 19.49
C SER A 301 37.46 16.64 19.73
N GLU A 302 37.45 15.40 19.22
CA GLU A 302 36.97 14.14 19.82
C GLU A 302 35.50 13.68 19.69
N ARG A 303 35.40 12.59 18.90
CA ARG A 303 34.53 11.40 19.00
C ARG A 303 33.01 11.61 18.91
N GLU A 304 32.47 11.25 17.74
CA GLU A 304 31.08 10.84 17.61
C GLU A 304 30.96 9.34 17.89
N GLU A 305 30.25 8.99 18.97
CA GLU A 305 29.69 7.66 19.21
C GLU A 305 28.29 7.60 18.57
N GLU A 306 28.12 6.67 17.65
CA GLU A 306 26.88 6.35 16.93
C GLU A 306 26.09 5.28 17.73
N VAL A 307 24.83 5.55 18.08
CA VAL A 307 23.99 4.62 18.88
C VAL A 307 23.18 3.67 17.97
N VAL A 308 23.38 2.37 18.22
CA VAL A 308 22.87 1.20 17.50
C VAL A 308 21.51 0.72 18.03
N VAL A 309 20.59 0.35 17.14
CA VAL A 309 19.35 -0.39 17.45
C VAL A 309 19.61 -1.90 17.39
N VAL A 310 19.39 -2.63 18.49
CA VAL A 310 19.52 -4.10 18.57
C VAL A 310 18.14 -4.76 18.51
N THR A 311 17.94 -5.67 17.56
CA THR A 311 16.80 -6.61 17.48
C THR A 311 17.36 -8.06 17.49
N PRO A 312 16.69 -9.05 18.11
CA PRO A 312 17.15 -10.44 18.06
C PRO A 312 16.91 -11.06 16.66
N PRO A 313 17.81 -11.92 16.16
CA PRO A 313 17.76 -12.40 14.78
C PRO A 313 16.70 -13.50 14.57
N ARG A 314 15.80 -13.29 13.60
CA ARG A 314 15.11 -14.38 12.87
C ARG A 314 15.82 -14.54 11.52
N PRO A 315 15.84 -15.76 10.93
CA PRO A 315 16.77 -16.11 9.85
C PRO A 315 16.57 -15.17 8.66
N ALA A 316 17.62 -14.43 8.36
CA ALA A 316 17.64 -13.41 7.33
C ALA A 316 17.64 -14.08 5.96
N ALA A 317 16.78 -13.59 5.05
CA ALA A 317 17.16 -13.54 3.65
C ALA A 317 18.48 -12.73 3.57
N PRO A 318 19.46 -13.12 2.74
CA PRO A 318 20.80 -12.54 2.78
C PRO A 318 20.73 -11.01 2.57
N ARG A 319 21.00 -10.26 3.64
CA ARG A 319 21.25 -8.82 3.60
C ARG A 319 22.47 -8.57 2.72
N LEU A 320 22.37 -7.60 1.81
CA LEU A 320 23.50 -6.99 1.10
C LEU A 320 24.58 -6.61 2.13
N LEU A 321 25.65 -7.39 2.19
CA LEU A 321 26.85 -7.01 2.93
C LEU A 321 27.45 -5.78 2.24
N ARG A 322 27.66 -4.69 2.99
CA ARG A 322 28.64 -3.68 2.60
C ARG A 322 29.96 -4.41 2.33
N PRO A 323 30.60 -4.26 1.16
CA PRO A 323 31.87 -4.92 0.93
C PRO A 323 32.89 -4.35 1.91
N LEU A 324 33.56 -5.24 2.64
CA LEU A 324 34.86 -4.97 3.22
C LEU A 324 35.72 -4.36 2.11
N VAL A 325 36.49 -3.33 2.45
CA VAL A 325 37.49 -2.70 1.59
C VAL A 325 38.54 -3.77 1.23
N GLY A 326 38.21 -4.53 0.21
CA GLY A 326 39.08 -5.41 -0.54
C GLY A 326 39.20 -4.81 -1.92
N THR A 327 40.42 -4.78 -2.45
CA THR A 327 40.72 -4.31 -3.80
C THR A 327 39.89 -5.10 -4.83
N TYR A 328 38.82 -4.50 -5.38
CA TYR A 328 38.06 -5.07 -6.49
C TYR A 328 38.63 -4.56 -7.82
N PRO A 329 39.14 -5.44 -8.70
CA PRO A 329 39.80 -5.04 -9.94
C PRO A 329 38.88 -4.89 -11.17
N GLU A 330 37.57 -4.69 -11.05
CA GLU A 330 36.72 -4.41 -12.22
C GLU A 330 35.74 -3.25 -11.96
N ALA A 331 36.09 -2.06 -12.47
CA ALA A 331 35.14 -0.97 -12.57
C ALA A 331 34.17 -1.27 -13.73
N TYR A 332 32.90 -1.56 -13.42
CA TYR A 332 31.88 -1.78 -14.44
C TYR A 332 31.55 -0.48 -15.19
N GLU A 333 31.76 -0.47 -16.50
CA GLU A 333 31.48 0.68 -17.38
C GLU A 333 30.01 0.69 -17.82
N THR A 334 29.41 1.87 -17.94
CA THR A 334 28.03 2.02 -18.42
C THR A 334 27.90 1.42 -19.83
N GLY A 335 26.87 0.58 -20.03
CA GLY A 335 26.63 -0.10 -21.31
C GLY A 335 27.50 -1.34 -21.54
N GLN A 336 28.45 -1.64 -20.65
CA GLN A 336 29.22 -2.88 -20.71
C GLN A 336 28.28 -4.08 -20.60
N THR A 337 28.46 -5.07 -21.49
CA THR A 337 27.76 -6.35 -21.43
C THR A 337 28.64 -7.45 -20.87
N PHE A 338 28.09 -8.35 -20.05
CA PHE A 338 28.84 -9.47 -19.49
C PHE A 338 27.93 -10.67 -19.16
N LYS A 339 28.54 -11.81 -18.86
CA LYS A 339 27.88 -13.01 -18.31
C LYS A 339 28.71 -13.55 -17.15
N ASP A 340 28.06 -13.93 -16.05
CA ASP A 340 28.75 -14.56 -14.91
C ASP A 340 29.01 -16.05 -15.10
N CYS A 341 28.35 -16.68 -16.07
CA CYS A 341 28.57 -18.07 -16.43
C CYS A 341 28.07 -18.34 -17.87
N PRO A 342 28.50 -19.44 -18.53
CA PRO A 342 28.11 -19.72 -19.92
C PRO A 342 26.60 -19.80 -20.17
N VAL A 343 25.85 -20.26 -19.15
CA VAL A 343 24.39 -20.45 -19.18
C VAL A 343 23.62 -19.32 -18.49
N CYS A 344 24.31 -18.31 -17.96
CA CYS A 344 23.71 -17.20 -17.26
C CYS A 344 23.13 -16.18 -18.26
N PRO A 345 22.12 -15.38 -17.85
CA PRO A 345 21.67 -14.25 -18.64
C PRO A 345 22.81 -13.31 -19.00
N GLU A 346 22.79 -12.78 -20.24
CA GLU A 346 23.64 -11.65 -20.60
C GLU A 346 23.13 -10.40 -19.89
N MET A 347 24.01 -9.72 -19.18
CA MET A 347 23.71 -8.53 -18.40
C MET A 347 24.24 -7.29 -19.11
N VAL A 348 23.59 -6.16 -18.93
CA VAL A 348 24.08 -4.84 -19.34
C VAL A 348 24.13 -3.90 -18.14
N VAL A 349 25.23 -3.15 -18.00
CA VAL A 349 25.41 -2.17 -16.92
C VAL A 349 24.59 -0.92 -17.21
N ILE A 350 23.61 -0.66 -16.35
CA ILE A 350 22.72 0.49 -16.38
C ILE A 350 23.38 1.65 -15.59
N PRO A 351 23.42 2.87 -16.15
CA PRO A 351 24.05 4.01 -15.47
C PRO A 351 23.24 4.45 -14.25
N SER A 352 23.91 5.14 -13.32
CA SER A 352 23.22 6.00 -12.36
C SER A 352 22.60 7.20 -13.08
N GLY A 353 21.55 7.78 -12.49
CA GLY A 353 20.88 8.95 -13.03
C GLY A 353 19.49 9.14 -12.48
N SER A 354 18.78 10.15 -12.96
CA SER A 354 17.41 10.43 -12.53
C SER A 354 16.46 10.41 -13.71
N PHE A 355 15.21 10.06 -13.44
CA PHE A 355 14.12 10.13 -14.40
C PHE A 355 12.80 10.50 -13.71
N MET A 356 11.78 10.72 -14.52
CA MET A 356 10.42 10.91 -14.04
C MET A 356 9.65 9.61 -14.23
N MET A 357 9.29 8.96 -13.13
CA MET A 357 8.51 7.72 -13.07
C MET A 357 7.01 8.02 -13.10
N GLY A 358 6.23 7.15 -13.74
CA GLY A 358 4.79 7.32 -13.94
C GLY A 358 4.44 8.11 -15.20
N SER A 359 3.14 8.26 -15.48
CA SER A 359 2.65 8.93 -16.70
C SER A 359 2.11 10.35 -16.41
N PRO A 360 2.28 11.31 -17.34
CA PRO A 360 1.50 12.54 -17.31
C PRO A 360 0.00 12.24 -17.58
N LYS A 361 -0.87 13.18 -17.23
CA LYS A 361 -2.32 13.05 -17.45
C LYS A 361 -2.67 12.83 -18.92
N ASN A 362 -2.01 13.58 -19.80
CA ASN A 362 -2.24 13.58 -21.25
C ASN A 362 -1.24 12.70 -22.03
N GLU A 363 -0.75 11.61 -21.43
CA GLU A 363 0.15 10.69 -22.14
C GLU A 363 -0.58 10.02 -23.32
N PRO A 364 0.01 9.97 -24.54
CA PRO A 364 -0.60 9.30 -25.68
C PRO A 364 -0.94 7.83 -25.39
N ASP A 365 -2.13 7.41 -25.84
CA ASP A 365 -2.74 6.09 -25.64
C ASP A 365 -3.02 5.69 -24.18
N LYS A 366 -2.89 6.60 -23.21
CA LYS A 366 -3.30 6.33 -21.82
C LYS A 366 -4.83 6.26 -21.71
N ASP A 367 -5.33 5.22 -21.04
CA ASP A 367 -6.74 5.15 -20.63
C ASP A 367 -6.89 5.82 -19.27
N GLU A 368 -7.40 7.06 -19.23
CA GLU A 368 -7.57 7.82 -17.98
C GLU A 368 -8.44 7.12 -16.93
N ARG A 369 -9.27 6.13 -17.30
CA ARG A 369 -10.11 5.38 -16.35
C ARG A 369 -9.37 4.18 -15.77
N LEU A 370 -8.54 3.50 -16.57
CA LEU A 370 -7.89 2.25 -16.18
C LEU A 370 -6.47 2.46 -15.65
N ASP A 371 -5.78 3.49 -16.13
CA ASP A 371 -4.34 3.74 -15.90
C ASP A 371 -4.08 4.77 -14.78
N THR A 372 -5.02 4.89 -13.83
CA THR A 372 -4.94 5.84 -12.70
C THR A 372 -3.84 5.48 -11.70
N ASN A 373 -3.36 4.23 -11.71
CA ASN A 373 -2.32 3.74 -10.83
C ASN A 373 -0.89 4.12 -11.25
N GLU A 374 -0.74 4.88 -12.34
CA GLU A 374 0.53 5.40 -12.86
C GLU A 374 0.84 6.81 -12.36
N GLU A 375 -0.05 7.38 -11.53
CA GLU A 375 0.02 8.73 -10.98
C GLU A 375 0.32 8.73 -9.48
N PRO A 376 0.90 9.82 -8.94
CA PRO A 376 1.46 10.96 -9.65
C PRO A 376 2.82 10.66 -10.27
N ARG A 377 3.13 11.36 -11.37
CA ARG A 377 4.47 11.38 -11.93
C ARG A 377 5.44 12.00 -10.91
N HIS A 378 6.54 11.31 -10.59
CA HIS A 378 7.50 11.73 -9.56
C HIS A 378 8.94 11.48 -9.99
N ARG A 379 9.89 12.21 -9.39
CA ARG A 379 11.31 12.06 -9.71
C ARG A 379 11.90 10.91 -8.90
N VAL A 380 12.62 10.03 -9.59
CA VAL A 380 13.43 8.96 -8.97
C VAL A 380 14.89 9.15 -9.38
N THR A 381 15.81 8.91 -8.45
CA THR A 381 17.26 8.97 -8.67
C THR A 381 17.91 7.64 -8.35
N MET A 382 18.43 6.97 -9.38
CA MET A 382 19.32 5.82 -9.26
C MET A 382 20.70 6.32 -8.85
N GLY A 383 20.97 6.37 -7.55
CA GLY A 383 22.26 6.79 -6.99
C GLY A 383 23.42 5.81 -7.24
N TYR A 384 23.16 4.71 -7.93
CA TYR A 384 24.07 3.61 -8.15
C TYR A 384 23.94 3.07 -9.58
N LYS A 385 24.99 2.38 -10.05
CA LYS A 385 24.90 1.52 -11.22
C LYS A 385 24.38 0.15 -10.78
N PHE A 386 23.59 -0.48 -11.62
CA PHE A 386 23.20 -1.88 -11.49
C PHE A 386 23.30 -2.53 -12.85
N ALA A 387 23.28 -3.85 -12.93
CA ALA A 387 23.16 -4.54 -14.21
C ALA A 387 21.77 -5.15 -14.35
N LEU A 388 21.21 -5.12 -15.55
CA LEU A 388 19.92 -5.73 -15.87
C LEU A 388 20.11 -6.74 -17.00
N SER A 389 19.39 -7.87 -16.95
CA SER A 389 19.49 -8.84 -18.03
C SER A 389 18.98 -8.21 -19.32
N ARG A 390 19.81 -8.35 -20.36
CA ARG A 390 19.62 -7.73 -21.66
C ARG A 390 18.31 -8.13 -22.33
N TYR A 391 17.87 -9.33 -21.99
CA TYR A 391 16.66 -9.99 -22.43
C TYR A 391 15.84 -10.45 -21.21
N GLU A 392 14.56 -10.78 -21.43
CA GLU A 392 13.79 -11.60 -20.49
C GLU A 392 14.50 -12.95 -20.27
N VAL A 393 14.26 -13.60 -19.12
CA VAL A 393 14.80 -14.94 -18.88
C VAL A 393 14.14 -15.92 -19.85
N SER A 394 14.94 -16.67 -20.61
CA SER A 394 14.44 -17.59 -21.61
C SER A 394 14.12 -18.98 -21.04
N PHE A 395 13.34 -19.77 -21.77
CA PHE A 395 13.08 -21.17 -21.41
C PHE A 395 14.37 -22.00 -21.32
N GLU A 396 15.37 -21.79 -22.19
CA GLU A 396 16.66 -22.50 -22.09
C GLU A 396 17.42 -22.18 -20.79
N GLN A 397 17.31 -20.95 -20.28
CA GLN A 397 17.89 -20.54 -19.01
C GLN A 397 17.10 -21.13 -17.84
N TRP A 398 15.77 -21.05 -17.89
CA TRP A 398 14.89 -21.68 -16.91
C TRP A 398 15.09 -23.20 -16.82
N ASP A 399 15.21 -23.87 -17.97
CA ASP A 399 15.43 -25.31 -18.07
C ASP A 399 16.73 -25.76 -17.43
N THR A 400 17.73 -24.87 -17.37
CA THR A 400 18.96 -25.14 -16.61
C THR A 400 18.69 -25.19 -15.11
N CYS A 401 17.88 -24.25 -14.57
CA CYS A 401 17.44 -24.28 -13.19
C CYS A 401 16.57 -25.51 -12.86
N VAL A 402 15.71 -25.93 -13.81
CA VAL A 402 14.89 -27.15 -13.67
C VAL A 402 15.76 -28.41 -13.63
N LYS A 403 16.73 -28.53 -14.53
CA LYS A 403 17.67 -29.67 -14.57
C LYS A 403 18.47 -29.81 -13.28
N GLU A 404 18.77 -28.69 -12.62
CA GLU A 404 19.46 -28.66 -11.33
C GLU A 404 18.52 -28.81 -10.12
N GLY A 405 17.22 -29.03 -10.36
CA GLY A 405 16.22 -29.32 -9.33
C GLY A 405 15.76 -28.11 -8.52
N ALA A 406 16.15 -26.89 -8.90
CA ALA A 406 15.81 -25.67 -8.16
C ALA A 406 14.50 -25.01 -8.62
N CYS A 407 14.13 -25.19 -9.89
CA CYS A 407 12.91 -24.62 -10.49
C CYS A 407 11.91 -25.70 -10.91
N PRO A 408 10.60 -25.42 -10.88
CA PRO A 408 9.59 -26.34 -11.40
C PRO A 408 9.62 -26.41 -12.93
N SER A 409 9.23 -27.55 -13.49
CA SER A 409 8.92 -27.66 -14.92
C SER A 409 7.65 -26.89 -15.24
N ILE A 410 7.67 -26.10 -16.31
CA ILE A 410 6.56 -25.22 -16.70
C ILE A 410 6.21 -25.44 -18.18
N ALA A 411 4.90 -25.47 -18.47
CA ALA A 411 4.36 -25.61 -19.81
C ALA A 411 4.66 -24.38 -20.67
N ASP A 412 4.94 -24.60 -21.95
CA ASP A 412 5.24 -23.58 -22.95
C ASP A 412 4.04 -23.28 -23.87
N GLU A 413 2.83 -23.71 -23.48
CA GLU A 413 1.59 -23.63 -24.27
C GLU A 413 1.69 -24.30 -25.66
N GLY A 414 2.70 -25.15 -25.89
CA GLY A 414 2.99 -25.71 -27.22
C GLY A 414 3.57 -24.70 -28.21
N TRP A 415 3.98 -23.51 -27.75
CA TRP A 415 4.55 -22.44 -28.59
C TRP A 415 6.05 -22.60 -28.87
N GLY A 416 6.67 -23.56 -28.18
CA GLY A 416 8.09 -23.84 -28.25
C GLY A 416 8.89 -23.19 -27.12
N ARG A 417 9.99 -23.85 -26.76
CA ARG A 417 10.93 -23.46 -25.69
C ARG A 417 12.15 -22.73 -26.27
N GLY A 418 13.34 -22.96 -25.69
CA GLY A 418 14.60 -22.40 -26.17
C GLY A 418 14.73 -20.92 -25.83
N LYS A 419 15.01 -20.09 -26.85
CA LYS A 419 15.21 -18.64 -26.68
C LYS A 419 13.94 -17.82 -26.47
N ARG A 420 12.76 -18.45 -26.40
CA ARG A 420 11.51 -17.78 -26.04
C ARG A 420 11.51 -17.45 -24.54
N PRO A 421 10.89 -16.35 -24.10
CA PRO A 421 10.83 -16.01 -22.68
C PRO A 421 10.09 -17.10 -21.91
N VAL A 422 10.59 -17.42 -20.71
CA VAL A 422 9.82 -18.22 -19.77
C VAL A 422 8.57 -17.44 -19.36
N MET A 423 7.46 -18.15 -19.30
CA MET A 423 6.12 -17.64 -19.00
C MET A 423 5.41 -18.64 -18.10
N ASN A 424 4.16 -18.37 -17.69
CA ASN A 424 3.44 -19.22 -16.74
C ASN A 424 4.20 -19.41 -15.41
N VAL A 425 4.94 -18.38 -14.99
CA VAL A 425 5.69 -18.33 -13.73
C VAL A 425 5.00 -17.40 -12.73
N SER A 426 4.90 -17.81 -11.47
CA SER A 426 4.50 -16.88 -10.41
C SER A 426 5.70 -16.13 -9.87
N TRP A 427 5.46 -15.00 -9.23
CA TRP A 427 6.50 -14.23 -8.54
C TRP A 427 7.35 -15.09 -7.59
N TRP A 428 6.73 -16.02 -6.84
CA TRP A 428 7.46 -16.93 -5.94
C TRP A 428 8.35 -17.94 -6.66
N GLU A 429 7.95 -18.40 -7.84
CA GLU A 429 8.78 -19.30 -8.64
C GLU A 429 9.96 -18.55 -9.26
N VAL A 430 9.74 -17.29 -9.65
CA VAL A 430 10.80 -16.39 -10.08
C VAL A 430 11.83 -16.17 -8.96
N GLN A 431 11.39 -15.97 -7.70
CA GLN A 431 12.32 -15.86 -6.57
C GLN A 431 13.19 -17.11 -6.38
N LYS A 432 12.67 -18.31 -6.68
CA LYS A 432 13.50 -19.54 -6.65
C LYS A 432 14.60 -19.51 -7.71
N TYR A 433 14.27 -19.08 -8.93
CA TYR A 433 15.25 -18.93 -10.00
C TYR A 433 16.33 -17.91 -9.64
N VAL A 434 15.92 -16.76 -9.11
CA VAL A 434 16.81 -15.69 -8.64
C VAL A 434 17.76 -16.18 -7.54
N ALA A 435 17.24 -16.90 -6.56
CA ALA A 435 18.03 -17.48 -5.47
C ALA A 435 19.04 -18.51 -5.99
N TRP A 436 18.60 -19.39 -6.89
CA TRP A 436 19.47 -20.37 -7.56
C TRP A 436 20.57 -19.69 -8.37
N LEU A 437 20.24 -18.67 -9.16
CA LEU A 437 21.22 -17.95 -9.99
C LEU A 437 22.26 -17.23 -9.13
N SER A 438 21.82 -16.63 -8.01
CA SER A 438 22.72 -16.02 -7.02
C SER A 438 23.67 -17.05 -6.42
N GLN A 439 23.14 -18.20 -5.99
CA GLN A 439 23.94 -19.29 -5.42
C GLN A 439 24.94 -19.84 -6.43
N LYS A 440 24.52 -20.05 -7.68
CA LYS A 440 25.34 -20.61 -8.76
C LYS A 440 26.53 -19.73 -9.11
N THR A 441 26.34 -18.41 -9.10
CA THR A 441 27.34 -17.44 -9.56
C THR A 441 28.15 -16.83 -8.41
N GLY A 442 27.67 -16.97 -7.17
CA GLY A 442 28.20 -16.23 -6.01
C GLY A 442 27.99 -14.71 -6.11
N LYS A 443 27.10 -14.26 -7.01
CA LYS A 443 26.73 -12.85 -7.19
C LYS A 443 25.33 -12.61 -6.65
N ILE A 444 24.97 -11.34 -6.53
CA ILE A 444 23.67 -10.95 -5.98
C ILE A 444 22.72 -10.66 -7.14
N TYR A 445 21.94 -11.67 -7.52
CA TYR A 445 20.84 -11.54 -8.47
C TYR A 445 19.52 -11.32 -7.72
N ARG A 446 18.63 -10.55 -8.33
CA ARG A 446 17.29 -10.20 -7.80
C ARG A 446 16.33 -9.88 -8.94
N LEU A 447 15.05 -9.69 -8.65
CA LEU A 447 14.20 -8.91 -9.55
C LEU A 447 14.64 -7.43 -9.52
N PRO A 448 14.49 -6.67 -10.62
CA PRO A 448 14.58 -5.22 -10.55
C PRO A 448 13.46 -4.68 -9.66
N SER A 449 13.71 -3.54 -9.01
CA SER A 449 12.58 -2.76 -8.50
C SER A 449 11.74 -2.23 -9.67
N GLU A 450 10.51 -1.84 -9.39
CA GLU A 450 9.63 -1.24 -10.37
C GLU A 450 10.24 0.04 -10.96
N ALA A 451 10.90 0.82 -10.09
CA ALA A 451 11.58 2.04 -10.47
C ALA A 451 12.81 1.78 -11.36
N GLU A 452 13.64 0.78 -11.02
CA GLU A 452 14.75 0.35 -11.87
C GLU A 452 14.27 -0.12 -13.23
N TRP A 453 13.18 -0.89 -13.26
CA TRP A 453 12.59 -1.39 -14.48
C TRP A 453 12.12 -0.25 -15.39
N GLU A 454 11.39 0.74 -14.86
CA GLU A 454 10.89 1.86 -15.68
C GLU A 454 12.03 2.80 -16.12
N TYR A 455 13.02 3.03 -15.25
CA TYR A 455 14.23 3.78 -15.62
C TYR A 455 14.93 3.13 -16.82
N ALA A 456 15.11 1.81 -16.73
CA ALA A 456 15.74 1.01 -17.75
C ALA A 456 14.90 0.96 -19.04
N ALA A 457 13.57 0.84 -18.93
CA ALA A 457 12.65 0.80 -20.07
C ALA A 457 12.69 2.11 -20.85
N ARG A 458 12.64 3.25 -20.15
CA ARG A 458 12.67 4.60 -20.76
C ARG A 458 14.02 4.92 -21.38
N ALA A 459 15.13 4.43 -20.84
CA ALA A 459 16.49 4.67 -21.36
C ALA A 459 16.75 6.15 -21.73
N GLY A 460 16.29 7.06 -20.87
CA GLY A 460 16.42 8.51 -21.02
C GLY A 460 15.32 9.22 -21.82
N THR A 461 14.32 8.52 -22.36
CA THR A 461 13.17 9.17 -23.01
C THR A 461 12.11 9.65 -22.00
N GLN A 462 11.32 10.63 -22.41
CA GLN A 462 10.15 11.12 -21.65
C GLN A 462 8.82 10.81 -22.34
N THR A 463 8.88 10.17 -23.51
CA THR A 463 7.74 9.73 -24.32
C THR A 463 7.07 8.50 -23.71
N SER A 464 5.87 8.17 -24.19
CA SER A 464 5.09 7.03 -23.70
C SER A 464 5.79 5.68 -23.93
N ARG A 465 6.61 5.55 -24.99
CA ARG A 465 7.52 4.44 -25.24
C ARG A 465 8.95 4.90 -25.46
N PHE A 466 9.92 3.98 -25.40
CA PHE A 466 11.33 4.31 -25.67
C PHE A 466 11.62 4.66 -27.13
N TRP A 467 10.73 4.33 -28.06
CA TRP A 467 10.84 4.71 -29.48
C TRP A 467 10.07 5.97 -29.87
N GLY A 468 9.37 6.60 -28.92
CA GLY A 468 8.51 7.77 -29.14
C GLY A 468 7.05 7.50 -28.77
N ASP A 469 6.18 8.45 -29.10
CA ASP A 469 4.76 8.39 -28.73
C ASP A 469 3.88 7.64 -29.74
N ASP A 470 4.38 7.40 -30.96
CA ASP A 470 3.64 6.75 -32.04
C ASP A 470 3.54 5.23 -31.85
N SER A 471 2.34 4.74 -31.54
CA SER A 471 2.03 3.33 -31.34
C SER A 471 1.99 2.49 -32.62
N ILE A 472 1.89 3.11 -33.80
CA ILE A 472 1.91 2.40 -35.10
C ILE A 472 3.29 1.77 -35.34
N ARG A 473 4.34 2.35 -34.75
CA ARG A 473 5.71 1.86 -34.88
C ARG A 473 6.02 0.64 -34.01
N ALA A 474 5.09 0.18 -33.18
CA ALA A 474 5.32 -0.86 -32.17
C ALA A 474 5.97 -2.12 -32.73
N CYS A 475 5.47 -2.65 -33.86
CA CYS A 475 5.96 -3.93 -34.43
C CYS A 475 7.43 -3.92 -34.89
N LYS A 476 8.10 -2.75 -34.95
CA LYS A 476 9.55 -2.65 -35.16
C LYS A 476 10.36 -2.86 -33.87
N TYR A 477 9.74 -2.58 -32.72
CA TYR A 477 10.39 -2.47 -31.42
C TYR A 477 9.86 -3.48 -30.39
N ALA A 478 8.71 -4.11 -30.63
CA ALA A 478 8.00 -4.94 -29.68
C ALA A 478 7.14 -5.99 -30.38
N ASN A 479 6.95 -7.12 -29.72
CA ASN A 479 5.91 -8.12 -30.01
C ASN A 479 4.65 -7.77 -29.20
N VAL A 480 3.53 -7.45 -29.86
CA VAL A 480 2.33 -6.88 -29.23
C VAL A 480 1.06 -7.41 -29.89
N ASN A 481 -0.12 -7.09 -29.34
CA ASN A 481 -1.36 -7.45 -30.02
C ASN A 481 -1.48 -6.66 -31.32
N ASP A 482 -1.26 -7.35 -32.43
CA ASP A 482 -1.17 -6.76 -33.75
C ASP A 482 -2.18 -7.44 -34.71
N LEU A 483 -2.06 -7.16 -36.01
CA LEU A 483 -2.95 -7.76 -37.02
C LEU A 483 -2.63 -9.24 -37.33
N SER A 484 -1.56 -9.79 -36.76
CA SER A 484 -1.10 -11.18 -36.94
C SER A 484 -1.37 -12.09 -35.72
N SER A 485 -1.74 -11.49 -34.58
CA SER A 485 -2.09 -12.16 -33.32
C SER A 485 -3.11 -13.28 -33.50
N ALA A 486 -2.83 -14.45 -32.91
CA ALA A 486 -3.75 -15.59 -32.88
C ALA A 486 -4.80 -15.49 -31.74
N TYR A 487 -4.79 -14.39 -30.97
CA TYR A 487 -5.69 -14.21 -29.83
C TYR A 487 -7.14 -13.99 -30.30
N ARG A 488 -7.95 -15.05 -30.24
CA ARG A 488 -9.36 -15.09 -30.73
C ARG A 488 -10.34 -14.22 -29.94
N TYR A 489 -9.98 -13.74 -28.75
CA TYR A 489 -10.84 -12.90 -27.91
C TYR A 489 -10.36 -11.45 -27.95
N VAL A 490 -10.63 -10.78 -29.07
CA VAL A 490 -10.21 -9.42 -29.44
C VAL A 490 -10.31 -8.41 -28.28
N PRO A 491 -9.18 -7.86 -27.78
CA PRO A 491 -9.17 -6.52 -27.22
C PRO A 491 -9.49 -5.52 -28.33
N SER A 492 -10.37 -4.55 -28.06
CA SER A 492 -11.04 -3.71 -29.05
C SER A 492 -10.17 -2.77 -29.90
N ASP A 493 -8.83 -2.88 -29.87
CA ASP A 493 -7.92 -2.02 -30.64
C ASP A 493 -6.49 -2.62 -30.76
N PRO A 494 -6.21 -3.49 -31.74
CA PRO A 494 -4.84 -3.98 -31.97
C PRO A 494 -3.94 -2.88 -32.55
N HIS A 495 -2.64 -3.03 -32.36
CA HIS A 495 -1.65 -2.23 -33.08
C HIS A 495 -1.83 -2.45 -34.59
N GLN A 496 -1.88 -1.34 -35.34
CA GLN A 496 -2.11 -1.33 -36.79
C GLN A 496 -0.82 -1.67 -37.58
N CYS A 497 -0.18 -2.79 -37.21
CA CYS A 497 1.04 -3.29 -37.81
C CYS A 497 1.09 -4.83 -37.75
N ARG A 498 2.20 -5.42 -38.23
CA ARG A 498 2.49 -6.87 -38.14
C ARG A 498 3.92 -7.08 -37.65
N ASP A 499 4.10 -7.72 -36.50
CA ASP A 499 5.40 -8.06 -35.89
C ASP A 499 5.90 -9.45 -36.32
N GLY A 500 5.01 -10.29 -36.87
CA GLY A 500 5.34 -11.60 -37.41
C GLY A 500 5.24 -12.75 -36.40
N TYR A 501 4.75 -12.49 -35.17
CA TYR A 501 4.65 -13.49 -34.12
C TYR A 501 3.21 -13.56 -33.55
N PRO A 502 2.49 -14.67 -33.75
CA PRO A 502 1.12 -14.81 -33.25
C PRO A 502 0.99 -15.00 -31.73
N TYR A 503 2.10 -15.17 -31.04
CA TYR A 503 2.26 -15.36 -29.59
C TYR A 503 3.65 -14.81 -29.20
N THR A 504 4.31 -15.29 -28.14
CA THR A 504 5.67 -14.81 -27.79
C THR A 504 6.65 -14.90 -28.98
N ALA A 505 7.73 -14.16 -28.93
CA ALA A 505 8.84 -14.20 -29.88
C ALA A 505 10.10 -14.69 -29.16
N PRO A 506 11.11 -15.22 -29.87
CA PRO A 506 12.44 -15.37 -29.29
C PRO A 506 12.92 -14.03 -28.74
N VAL A 507 13.52 -14.03 -27.55
CA VAL A 507 14.05 -12.79 -26.96
C VAL A 507 15.09 -12.15 -27.87
N GLY A 508 15.11 -10.83 -27.93
CA GLY A 508 16.02 -10.06 -28.77
C GLY A 508 15.60 -9.96 -30.25
N SER A 509 14.34 -10.25 -30.58
CA SER A 509 13.85 -10.21 -31.97
C SER A 509 13.64 -8.79 -32.51
N PHE A 510 13.53 -7.79 -31.64
CA PHE A 510 13.19 -6.41 -32.01
C PHE A 510 14.31 -5.42 -31.72
N VAL A 511 14.14 -4.15 -32.13
CA VAL A 511 15.17 -3.12 -31.90
C VAL A 511 15.27 -2.78 -30.40
N PRO A 512 16.48 -2.81 -29.80
CA PRO A 512 16.65 -2.49 -28.38
C PRO A 512 16.51 -1.00 -28.10
N ASN A 513 16.33 -0.65 -26.82
CA ASN A 513 16.37 0.74 -26.38
C ASN A 513 17.83 1.28 -26.28
N LYS A 514 17.99 2.54 -25.88
CA LYS A 514 19.31 3.19 -25.80
C LYS A 514 20.26 2.60 -24.75
N PHE A 515 19.75 1.81 -23.80
CA PHE A 515 20.58 1.07 -22.84
C PHE A 515 20.92 -0.33 -23.33
N GLY A 516 20.54 -0.69 -24.57
CA GLY A 516 20.85 -1.99 -25.17
C GLY A 516 19.94 -3.13 -24.68
N LEU A 517 18.84 -2.79 -23.99
CA LEU A 517 17.84 -3.73 -23.49
C LEU A 517 16.80 -4.01 -24.57
N TYR A 518 16.47 -5.28 -24.74
CA TYR A 518 15.45 -5.77 -25.66
C TYR A 518 14.17 -6.09 -24.92
N ASP A 519 13.06 -6.07 -25.67
CA ASP A 519 11.75 -6.55 -25.24
C ASP A 519 11.25 -5.88 -23.93
N MET A 520 11.72 -4.65 -23.63
CA MET A 520 11.24 -3.90 -22.47
C MET A 520 9.77 -3.54 -22.58
N LEU A 521 9.20 -3.55 -23.79
CA LEU A 521 7.79 -3.37 -24.05
C LEU A 521 7.34 -4.51 -24.98
N GLY A 522 6.23 -5.19 -24.65
CA GLY A 522 5.73 -6.35 -25.39
C GLY A 522 6.34 -7.68 -24.95
N ASN A 523 6.21 -8.71 -25.81
CA ASN A 523 6.62 -10.10 -25.60
C ASN A 523 5.99 -10.76 -24.36
N VAL A 524 6.56 -10.62 -23.15
CA VAL A 524 5.86 -10.95 -21.89
C VAL A 524 5.97 -9.81 -20.89
N SER A 525 4.93 -9.62 -20.08
CA SER A 525 5.02 -8.71 -18.95
C SER A 525 5.97 -9.27 -17.90
N GLU A 526 6.64 -8.40 -17.17
CA GLU A 526 7.75 -8.82 -16.34
C GLU A 526 7.49 -8.53 -14.87
N TRP A 527 7.57 -9.56 -14.04
CA TRP A 527 7.55 -9.41 -12.59
C TRP A 527 8.68 -8.50 -12.12
N VAL A 528 8.36 -7.60 -11.19
CA VAL A 528 9.33 -6.79 -10.44
C VAL A 528 9.26 -7.11 -8.94
N GLU A 529 10.24 -6.67 -8.16
CA GLU A 529 10.34 -6.98 -6.73
C GLU A 529 9.16 -6.38 -5.93
N ASP A 530 8.68 -5.21 -6.35
CA ASP A 530 7.71 -4.38 -5.65
C ASP A 530 6.36 -5.07 -5.38
N THR A 531 5.74 -4.63 -4.29
CA THR A 531 4.33 -4.91 -4.00
C THR A 531 3.44 -3.86 -4.64
N TYR A 532 2.23 -4.24 -5.01
CA TYR A 532 1.34 -3.33 -5.72
C TYR A 532 0.78 -2.25 -4.80
N HIS A 533 0.86 -1.02 -5.28
CA HIS A 533 0.24 0.16 -4.69
C HIS A 533 -0.65 0.84 -5.74
N SER A 534 -1.83 1.28 -5.36
CA SER A 534 -2.82 1.87 -6.26
C SER A 534 -2.45 3.25 -6.81
N SER A 535 -1.38 3.85 -6.32
CA SER A 535 -0.80 5.12 -6.80
C SER A 535 0.68 5.20 -6.42
N TYR A 536 1.41 6.16 -6.97
CA TYR A 536 2.79 6.49 -6.57
C TYR A 536 2.88 7.49 -5.40
N ILE A 537 1.79 7.75 -4.69
CA ILE A 537 1.82 8.62 -3.50
C ILE A 537 2.61 7.91 -2.40
N GLY A 538 3.77 8.46 -2.04
CA GLY A 538 4.67 7.88 -1.04
C GLY A 538 5.64 6.83 -1.60
N ALA A 539 5.73 6.70 -2.94
CA ALA A 539 6.70 5.82 -3.58
C ALA A 539 8.14 6.23 -3.23
N PRO A 540 9.07 5.27 -3.05
CA PRO A 540 10.48 5.56 -2.91
C PRO A 540 11.04 6.32 -4.12
N ASN A 541 12.02 7.20 -3.89
CA ASN A 541 12.61 8.05 -4.92
C ASN A 541 14.09 7.74 -5.21
N ASP A 542 14.60 6.63 -4.71
CA ASP A 542 16.01 6.21 -4.74
C ASP A 542 16.23 4.86 -5.46
N GLY A 543 15.18 4.33 -6.09
CA GLY A 543 15.23 3.10 -6.87
C GLY A 543 15.09 1.82 -6.06
N VAL A 544 14.89 1.90 -4.74
CA VAL A 544 14.58 0.70 -3.94
C VAL A 544 13.17 0.19 -4.25
N ALA A 545 12.96 -1.11 -4.09
CA ALA A 545 11.64 -1.72 -4.25
C ALA A 545 10.66 -1.21 -3.19
N TRP A 546 9.44 -0.90 -3.61
CA TRP A 546 8.37 -0.47 -2.72
C TRP A 546 7.69 -1.68 -2.07
N GLU A 547 8.11 -1.94 -0.83
CA GLU A 547 7.57 -2.99 0.01
C GLU A 547 6.21 -2.62 0.61
N GLY A 548 5.39 -3.64 0.81
CA GLY A 548 3.98 -3.55 1.19
C GLY A 548 3.41 -4.94 1.38
N SER A 549 2.09 -5.05 1.56
CA SER A 549 1.45 -6.32 1.94
C SER A 549 0.54 -6.93 0.85
N PHE A 550 0.45 -6.31 -0.32
CA PHE A 550 -0.53 -6.69 -1.35
C PHE A 550 0.11 -6.90 -2.73
N GLY A 551 -0.24 -8.03 -3.34
CA GLY A 551 0.07 -8.33 -4.73
C GLY A 551 1.56 -8.30 -5.10
N ALA A 552 1.80 -8.42 -6.38
CA ALA A 552 3.08 -8.16 -7.02
C ALA A 552 2.81 -7.33 -8.27
N VAL A 553 3.78 -6.52 -8.67
CA VAL A 553 3.69 -5.68 -9.87
C VAL A 553 4.33 -6.41 -11.04
N TRP A 554 3.74 -6.25 -12.23
CA TRP A 554 4.43 -6.53 -13.49
C TRP A 554 4.37 -5.33 -14.42
N ARG A 555 5.33 -5.27 -15.35
CA ARG A 555 5.54 -4.11 -16.24
C ARG A 555 5.68 -4.54 -17.70
N GLY A 556 5.48 -3.59 -18.63
CA GLY A 556 5.92 -3.68 -20.02
C GLY A 556 4.88 -4.13 -21.05
N GLY A 557 3.75 -4.70 -20.63
CA GLY A 557 2.83 -5.35 -21.57
C GLY A 557 3.41 -6.65 -22.12
N ALA A 558 2.77 -7.25 -23.11
CA ALA A 558 3.07 -8.57 -23.64
C ALA A 558 2.62 -8.71 -25.10
N TRP A 559 2.82 -9.88 -25.70
CA TRP A 559 2.41 -10.25 -27.06
C TRP A 559 0.91 -10.05 -27.35
N ASN A 560 0.07 -9.96 -26.33
CA ASN A 560 -1.37 -9.72 -26.45
C ASN A 560 -1.79 -8.32 -25.93
N SER A 561 -0.84 -7.40 -25.73
CA SER A 561 -1.12 -6.04 -25.24
C SER A 561 -1.48 -5.07 -26.35
N VAL A 562 -2.51 -4.27 -26.08
CA VAL A 562 -2.97 -3.13 -26.90
C VAL A 562 -2.10 -1.88 -26.68
N PRO A 563 -2.25 -0.82 -27.50
CA PRO A 563 -1.44 0.39 -27.36
C PRO A 563 -1.40 0.98 -25.95
N SER A 564 -2.53 0.98 -25.23
CA SER A 564 -2.59 1.54 -23.87
C SER A 564 -1.76 0.78 -22.84
N VAL A 565 -1.50 -0.50 -23.06
CA VAL A 565 -0.71 -1.35 -22.15
C VAL A 565 0.77 -1.38 -22.58
N ALA A 566 1.07 -1.24 -23.87
CA ALA A 566 2.43 -1.16 -24.40
C ALA A 566 3.05 0.25 -24.22
N ARG A 567 3.03 0.78 -22.99
CA ARG A 567 3.65 2.04 -22.57
C ARG A 567 4.64 1.79 -21.44
N SER A 568 5.71 2.58 -21.36
CA SER A 568 6.72 2.48 -20.29
C SER A 568 6.13 2.67 -18.89
N ALA A 569 5.08 3.49 -18.77
CA ALA A 569 4.42 3.74 -17.50
C ALA A 569 3.39 2.66 -17.11
N SER A 570 2.95 1.77 -18.02
CA SER A 570 1.80 0.88 -17.79
C SER A 570 2.07 -0.27 -16.80
N ARG A 571 1.29 -0.30 -15.71
CA ARG A 571 1.47 -1.21 -14.58
C ARG A 571 0.36 -2.24 -14.53
N GLY A 572 0.73 -3.52 -14.49
CA GLY A 572 -0.18 -4.60 -14.13
C GLY A 572 0.06 -5.09 -12.71
N ARG A 573 -0.87 -5.88 -12.19
CA ARG A 573 -0.85 -6.32 -10.79
C ARG A 573 -1.45 -7.70 -10.59
N ASP A 574 -0.87 -8.42 -9.64
CA ASP A 574 -1.49 -9.61 -9.08
C ASP A 574 -2.56 -9.23 -8.04
N ASP A 575 -3.83 -9.42 -8.38
CA ASP A 575 -4.97 -9.29 -7.44
C ASP A 575 -5.16 -10.55 -6.57
N ALA A 576 -4.39 -11.62 -6.79
CA ALA A 576 -4.42 -12.84 -5.99
C ALA A 576 -3.61 -12.70 -4.70
N ILE A 577 -4.23 -13.11 -3.59
CA ILE A 577 -3.56 -13.24 -2.30
C ILE A 577 -2.36 -14.18 -2.46
N GLY A 578 -1.17 -13.70 -2.11
CA GLY A 578 0.04 -14.51 -2.00
C GLY A 578 0.93 -14.57 -3.24
N LYS A 579 0.82 -13.62 -4.19
CA LYS A 579 1.75 -13.51 -5.35
C LYS A 579 1.86 -14.81 -6.17
N SER A 580 0.72 -15.49 -6.34
CA SER A 580 0.64 -16.85 -6.90
C SER A 580 0.07 -16.89 -8.31
N PHE A 581 -0.38 -15.75 -8.84
CA PHE A 581 -0.91 -15.66 -10.19
C PHE A 581 0.17 -15.98 -11.22
N LYS A 582 -0.27 -16.61 -12.31
CA LYS A 582 0.56 -17.01 -13.44
C LYS A 582 -0.28 -16.86 -14.69
N TYR A 583 0.35 -16.42 -15.76
CA TYR A 583 -0.33 -16.33 -17.04
C TYR A 583 0.69 -16.49 -18.17
N ASN A 584 0.19 -16.89 -19.33
CA ASN A 584 1.02 -17.16 -20.52
C ASN A 584 1.57 -15.88 -21.18
N SER A 585 1.28 -14.71 -20.61
CA SER A 585 1.80 -13.42 -21.02
C SER A 585 2.65 -12.76 -19.91
N ILE A 586 3.05 -13.52 -18.88
CA ILE A 586 3.86 -13.00 -17.76
C ILE A 586 5.10 -13.87 -17.55
N GLY A 587 6.27 -13.24 -17.64
CA GLY A 587 7.59 -13.75 -17.35
C GLY A 587 8.36 -12.80 -16.42
N PHE A 588 9.68 -12.68 -16.62
CA PHE A 588 10.52 -11.78 -15.83
C PHE A 588 11.90 -11.59 -16.48
N ARG A 589 12.61 -10.57 -15.97
CA ARG A 589 14.05 -10.38 -16.18
C ARG A 589 14.75 -10.22 -14.83
N VAL A 590 16.07 -10.37 -14.79
CA VAL A 590 16.84 -10.30 -13.54
C VAL A 590 17.71 -9.06 -13.49
N ALA A 591 17.85 -8.48 -12.32
CA ALA A 591 18.86 -7.48 -12.00
C ALA A 591 20.02 -8.11 -11.23
N ARG A 592 21.20 -7.51 -11.32
CA ARG A 592 22.38 -7.85 -10.54
C ARG A 592 22.93 -6.61 -9.86
N THR A 593 23.11 -6.69 -8.54
CA THR A 593 23.79 -5.63 -7.77
C THR A 593 25.28 -5.62 -8.11
N LEU A 594 25.81 -4.43 -8.41
CA LEU A 594 27.23 -4.22 -8.67
C LEU A 594 27.96 -3.75 -7.40
N PRO A 595 29.29 -3.97 -7.28
CA PRO A 595 30.08 -3.58 -6.11
C PRO A 595 30.15 -2.08 -5.85
#